data_AF-A0A4R2THL0-F1
#
_entry.id   AF-A0A4R2THL0-F1
#
_cell.length_a   1.000
_cell.length_b   1.000
_cell.length_c   1.000
_cell.angle_alpha   90.00
_cell.angle_beta   90.00
_cell.angle_gamma   90.00
#
_symmetry.space_group_name_H-M   'P 1'
#
loop_
_entity.id
_entity.type
_entity.pdbx_description
1 polymer ?
#
loop_
_entity_poly.entity_id
_entity_poly.type
_entity_poly.pdbx_seq_one_letter_code
_entity_poly.pdbx_strand_id
1 'polypeptide(L)'
;MKRIFIYVSCFIMFASIFSGCSSKPTYSTLEEAVKSNISSHQIEILNVCKETNLVLCYNKYHYILGGYNYNNGNYDNFKLINKIDTCNSEIVVETEYIKEVGNVIWGILNTEDQVEKFIIEYLNGDTEQVTAINNTFISSMPDSLQDTDPNKLRTQILNVYAVNESNNILGKLKTYNIADPIIVMVN
;
A
#
# COMPACT_ATOMS: atom_id res chain seq x y z
N MET A 1 -55.15 -48.50 45.76
CA MET A 1 -54.29 -48.89 44.63
C MET A 1 -54.53 -47.97 43.44
N LYS A 2 -53.64 -47.02 43.18
CA LYS A 2 -53.35 -46.48 41.83
C LYS A 2 -52.04 -45.68 41.93
N ARG A 3 -51.19 -45.93 40.94
CA ARG A 3 -49.73 -45.76 40.96
C ARG A 3 -49.31 -44.33 40.67
N ILE A 4 -48.26 -43.91 41.38
CA ILE A 4 -47.40 -42.77 41.10
C ILE A 4 -46.69 -43.01 39.76
N PHE A 5 -46.75 -42.04 38.84
CA PHE A 5 -45.81 -41.93 37.73
C PHE A 5 -45.15 -40.56 37.79
N ILE A 6 -43.88 -40.59 38.18
CA ILE A 6 -42.93 -39.47 38.14
C ILE A 6 -42.49 -39.31 36.69
N TYR A 7 -42.77 -38.17 36.06
CA TYR A 7 -42.13 -37.78 34.81
C TYR A 7 -40.98 -36.82 35.12
N VAL A 8 -39.76 -37.37 35.17
CA VAL A 8 -38.52 -36.61 35.05
C VAL A 8 -38.31 -36.38 33.55
N SER A 9 -38.56 -35.17 33.08
CA SER A 9 -38.13 -34.74 31.74
C SER A 9 -36.88 -33.87 31.93
N CYS A 10 -35.73 -34.54 31.84
CA CYS A 10 -34.43 -33.92 31.62
C CYS A 10 -34.23 -33.67 30.12
N PHE A 11 -33.39 -32.66 29.82
CA PHE A 11 -32.61 -32.49 28.59
C PHE A 11 -33.36 -31.97 27.33
N ILE A 12 -32.93 -30.97 26.57
CA ILE A 12 -31.78 -30.02 26.54
C ILE A 12 -32.30 -28.80 25.77
N MET A 13 -32.00 -27.58 26.24
CA MET A 13 -32.05 -26.38 25.40
C MET A 13 -31.01 -26.48 24.29
N PHE A 14 -31.43 -26.78 23.06
CA PHE A 14 -30.60 -26.56 21.87
C PHE A 14 -30.66 -25.06 21.51
N ALA A 15 -29.91 -24.26 22.26
CA ALA A 15 -29.51 -22.93 21.84
C ALA A 15 -28.28 -23.06 20.94
N SER A 16 -28.48 -23.43 19.68
CA SER A 16 -27.47 -23.22 18.64
C SER A 16 -27.90 -22.05 17.79
N ILE A 17 -27.90 -20.86 18.39
CA ILE A 17 -27.62 -19.64 17.63
C ILE A 17 -26.14 -19.77 17.29
N PHE A 18 -25.83 -20.45 16.18
CA PHE A 18 -24.60 -20.15 15.47
C PHE A 18 -24.76 -18.70 15.02
N SER A 19 -24.39 -17.77 15.88
CA SER A 19 -23.84 -16.51 15.44
C SER A 19 -22.63 -16.91 14.61
N GLY A 20 -22.85 -17.09 13.31
CA GLY A 20 -21.81 -16.96 12.32
C GLY A 20 -21.28 -15.54 12.46
N CYS A 21 -20.43 -15.34 13.46
CA CYS A 21 -19.49 -14.26 13.48
C CYS A 21 -18.62 -14.61 12.28
N SER A 22 -18.90 -13.99 11.14
CA SER A 22 -18.01 -13.99 10.00
C SER A 22 -16.73 -13.30 10.45
N SER A 23 -15.89 -14.05 11.16
CA SER A 23 -14.55 -13.64 11.52
C SER A 23 -13.88 -13.31 10.19
N LYS A 24 -13.56 -12.04 9.99
CA LYS A 24 -12.77 -11.62 8.84
C LYS A 24 -11.56 -12.56 8.76
N PRO A 25 -11.15 -13.00 7.56
CA PRO A 25 -9.94 -13.81 7.44
C PRO A 25 -8.78 -13.02 8.07
N THR A 26 -7.99 -13.73 8.86
CA THR A 26 -6.77 -13.21 9.49
C THR A 26 -5.61 -14.13 9.13
N TYR A 27 -4.42 -13.56 8.98
CA TYR A 27 -3.24 -14.22 8.45
C TYR A 27 -2.06 -14.07 9.40
N SER A 28 -1.21 -15.09 9.45
CA SER A 28 -0.05 -15.10 10.35
C SER A 28 1.09 -14.22 9.84
N THR A 29 1.12 -13.99 8.52
CA THR A 29 2.12 -13.14 7.85
C THR A 29 1.46 -12.14 6.90
N LEU A 30 2.16 -11.03 6.65
CA LEU A 30 1.74 -10.04 5.65
C LEU A 30 1.68 -10.66 4.24
N GLU A 31 2.60 -11.55 3.92
CA GLU A 31 2.66 -12.22 2.62
C GLU A 31 1.41 -13.08 2.37
N GLU A 32 0.95 -13.82 3.37
CA GLU A 32 -0.32 -14.56 3.31
C GLU A 32 -1.52 -13.62 3.10
N ALA A 33 -1.56 -12.50 3.83
CA ALA A 33 -2.61 -11.51 3.70
C ALA A 33 -2.68 -10.89 2.30
N VAL A 34 -1.52 -10.57 1.72
CA VAL A 34 -1.42 -10.04 0.36
C VAL A 34 -1.84 -11.08 -0.68
N LYS A 35 -1.30 -12.31 -0.60
CA LYS A 35 -1.60 -13.40 -1.55
C LYS A 35 -3.07 -13.83 -1.54
N SER A 36 -3.77 -13.64 -0.42
CA SER A 36 -5.19 -13.98 -0.34
C SER A 36 -6.11 -13.09 -1.18
N ASN A 37 -5.69 -11.85 -1.49
CA ASN A 37 -6.53 -10.84 -2.16
C ASN A 37 -6.08 -10.53 -3.60
N ILE A 38 -4.89 -10.97 -4.00
CA ILE A 38 -4.36 -10.76 -5.35
C ILE A 38 -4.22 -12.13 -5.99
N SER A 39 -5.02 -12.39 -7.03
CA SER A 39 -5.03 -13.63 -7.81
C SER A 39 -3.78 -13.78 -8.68
N SER A 40 -2.59 -13.82 -8.07
CA SER A 40 -1.32 -14.09 -8.73
C SER A 40 -0.51 -15.09 -7.92
N HIS A 41 -0.04 -16.14 -8.61
CA HIS A 41 0.82 -17.16 -8.00
C HIS A 41 2.22 -16.63 -7.67
N GLN A 42 2.56 -15.44 -8.17
CA GLN A 42 3.84 -14.77 -7.91
C GLN A 42 3.54 -13.32 -7.51
N ILE A 43 3.73 -13.05 -6.22
CA ILE A 43 3.69 -11.72 -5.64
C ILE A 43 4.94 -11.56 -4.80
N GLU A 44 5.60 -10.43 -4.98
CA GLU A 44 6.74 -9.99 -4.20
C GLU A 44 6.34 -8.75 -3.39
N ILE A 45 6.71 -8.71 -2.12
CA ILE A 45 6.60 -7.50 -1.30
C ILE A 45 7.87 -6.69 -1.52
N LEU A 46 7.72 -5.50 -2.11
CA LEU A 46 8.84 -4.61 -2.37
C LEU A 46 9.14 -3.70 -1.17
N ASN A 47 8.11 -3.15 -0.52
CA ASN A 47 8.27 -2.19 0.56
C ASN A 47 7.08 -2.22 1.52
N VAL A 48 7.36 -2.07 2.82
CA VAL A 48 6.36 -2.03 3.90
C VAL A 48 6.59 -0.75 4.71
N CYS A 49 5.65 0.18 4.64
CA CYS A 49 5.62 1.35 5.51
C CYS A 49 4.76 1.02 6.73
N LYS A 50 5.40 0.77 7.88
CA LYS A 50 4.72 0.39 9.12
C LYS A 50 3.94 1.53 9.76
N GLU A 51 4.39 2.77 9.57
CA GLU A 51 3.77 3.96 10.14
C GLU A 51 2.38 4.22 9.54
N THR A 52 2.23 3.94 8.24
CA THR A 52 0.98 4.14 7.49
C THR A 52 0.23 2.83 7.23
N ASN A 53 0.78 1.70 7.68
CA ASN A 53 0.34 0.34 7.36
C ASN A 53 0.13 0.10 5.85
N LEU A 54 1.03 0.63 5.03
CA LEU A 54 1.02 0.46 3.59
C LEU A 54 2.07 -0.54 3.13
N VAL A 55 1.74 -1.25 2.06
CA VAL A 55 2.66 -2.18 1.40
C VAL A 55 2.60 -1.98 -0.10
N LEU A 56 3.79 -1.90 -0.70
CA LEU A 56 3.97 -1.90 -2.14
C LEU A 56 4.41 -3.30 -2.56
N CYS A 57 3.63 -3.90 -3.45
CA CYS A 57 3.84 -5.23 -3.98
C CYS A 57 4.07 -5.19 -5.48
N TYR A 58 4.66 -6.25 -6.00
CA TYR A 58 4.80 -6.50 -7.41
C TYR A 58 4.19 -7.85 -7.78
N ASN A 59 3.36 -7.87 -8.81
CA ASN A 59 3.12 -9.08 -9.59
C ASN A 59 3.70 -8.84 -10.98
N LYS A 60 4.09 -9.89 -11.70
CA LYS A 60 4.73 -9.88 -13.04
C LYS A 60 4.32 -8.76 -14.03
N TYR A 61 3.14 -8.17 -13.88
CA TYR A 61 2.60 -7.15 -14.76
C TYR A 61 2.25 -5.82 -14.07
N HIS A 62 2.24 -5.77 -12.73
CA HIS A 62 1.74 -4.60 -12.00
C HIS A 62 2.49 -4.33 -10.71
N TYR A 63 2.71 -3.05 -10.42
CA TYR A 63 2.96 -2.58 -9.06
C TYR A 63 1.62 -2.29 -8.37
N ILE A 64 1.50 -2.72 -7.11
CA ILE A 64 0.26 -2.68 -6.35
C ILE A 64 0.53 -2.04 -5.00
N LEU A 65 -0.07 -0.88 -4.76
CA LEU A 65 -0.15 -0.32 -3.42
C LEU A 65 -1.39 -0.86 -2.72
N GLY A 66 -1.25 -1.27 -1.46
CA GLY A 66 -2.41 -1.48 -0.62
C GLY A 66 -2.12 -1.30 0.86
N GLY A 67 -3.20 -1.36 1.63
CA GLY A 67 -3.17 -1.27 3.08
C GLY A 67 -3.31 -2.63 3.73
N TYR A 68 -2.69 -2.78 4.89
CA TYR A 68 -2.91 -3.90 5.80
C TYR A 68 -3.30 -3.37 7.18
N ASN A 69 -3.89 -4.22 8.02
CA ASN A 69 -4.00 -3.95 9.45
C ASN A 69 -3.32 -5.08 10.20
N TYR A 70 -2.55 -4.74 11.23
CA TYR A 70 -1.93 -5.71 12.11
C TYR A 70 -2.53 -5.61 13.51
N ASN A 71 -3.30 -6.61 13.91
CA ASN A 71 -4.04 -6.64 15.15
C ASN A 71 -3.80 -7.96 15.88
N ASN A 72 -3.44 -7.89 17.16
CA ASN A 72 -3.28 -9.06 18.04
C ASN A 72 -2.41 -10.19 17.45
N GLY A 73 -1.28 -9.82 16.83
CA GLY A 73 -0.35 -10.80 16.26
C GLY A 73 -0.67 -11.26 14.83
N ASN A 74 -1.79 -10.83 14.26
CA ASN A 74 -2.26 -11.27 12.94
C ASN A 74 -2.54 -10.10 12.00
N TYR A 75 -2.46 -10.37 10.70
CA TYR A 75 -2.81 -9.43 9.64
C TYR A 75 -4.26 -9.64 9.19
N ASP A 76 -5.02 -8.56 9.03
CA ASP A 76 -6.32 -8.60 8.35
C ASP A 76 -6.14 -8.72 6.82
N ASN A 77 -7.24 -8.85 6.09
CA ASN A 77 -7.23 -8.80 4.62
C ASN A 77 -6.51 -7.56 4.09
N PHE A 78 -5.59 -7.81 3.16
CA PHE A 78 -5.01 -6.79 2.31
C PHE A 78 -6.10 -6.04 1.53
N LYS A 79 -6.03 -4.71 1.52
CA LYS A 79 -6.91 -3.86 0.74
C LYS A 79 -6.13 -3.20 -0.39
N LEU A 80 -6.44 -3.56 -1.62
CA LEU A 80 -5.90 -2.89 -2.80
C LEU A 80 -6.33 -1.41 -2.81
N ILE A 81 -5.36 -0.52 -3.00
CA ILE A 81 -5.56 0.93 -3.09
C ILE A 81 -5.35 1.39 -4.52
N ASN A 82 -4.19 1.08 -5.11
CA ASN A 82 -3.91 1.37 -6.51
C ASN A 82 -3.10 0.23 -7.14
N LYS A 83 -3.19 0.12 -8.47
CA LYS A 83 -2.48 -0.81 -9.32
C LYS A 83 -2.07 -0.11 -10.61
N ILE A 84 -0.78 -0.10 -10.89
CA ILE A 84 -0.21 0.42 -12.13
C ILE A 84 0.41 -0.72 -12.93
N ASP A 85 0.28 -0.68 -14.25
CA ASP A 85 0.97 -1.61 -15.12
C ASP A 85 2.48 -1.33 -15.10
N THR A 86 3.28 -2.38 -15.21
CA THR A 86 4.71 -2.23 -15.50
C THR A 86 4.88 -1.49 -16.81
N CYS A 87 5.59 -0.36 -16.78
CA CYS A 87 6.00 0.37 -17.96
C CYS A 87 7.52 0.37 -18.08
N ASN A 88 8.02 0.62 -19.29
CA ASN A 88 9.46 0.75 -19.54
C ASN A 88 10.03 2.08 -19.01
N SER A 89 9.25 2.86 -18.25
CA SER A 89 9.74 4.10 -17.65
C SER A 89 10.73 3.80 -16.54
N GLU A 90 11.82 4.56 -16.49
CA GLU A 90 12.86 4.38 -15.47
C GLU A 90 12.30 4.60 -14.07
N ILE A 91 11.51 5.67 -13.87
CA ILE A 91 10.88 6.01 -12.59
C ILE A 91 9.36 6.14 -12.74
N VAL A 92 8.63 5.58 -11.79
CA VAL A 92 7.18 5.74 -11.66
C VAL A 92 6.84 6.31 -10.30
N VAL A 93 5.97 7.32 -10.28
CA VAL A 93 5.52 8.02 -9.07
C VAL A 93 4.02 8.25 -9.16
N GLU A 94 3.33 7.90 -8.10
CA GLU A 94 1.89 8.04 -7.94
C GLU A 94 1.54 8.63 -6.58
N THR A 95 0.32 9.16 -6.48
CA THR A 95 -0.19 9.83 -5.28
C THR A 95 -1.58 9.35 -4.96
N GLU A 96 -1.87 9.13 -3.68
CA GLU A 96 -3.16 8.65 -3.21
C GLU A 96 -3.64 9.44 -2.01
N TYR A 97 -4.95 9.65 -1.91
CA TYR A 97 -5.56 9.98 -0.63
C TYR A 97 -6.06 8.70 0.04
N ILE A 98 -5.58 8.43 1.24
CA ILE A 98 -5.92 7.24 2.02
C ILE A 98 -6.55 7.68 3.33
N LYS A 99 -7.81 7.29 3.55
CA LYS A 99 -8.53 7.59 4.80
C LYS A 99 -7.71 7.11 6.01
N GLU A 100 -7.54 7.97 7.01
CA GLU A 100 -6.72 7.78 8.23
C GLU A 100 -5.20 7.96 8.08
N VAL A 101 -4.67 8.01 6.85
CA VAL A 101 -3.27 8.34 6.59
C VAL A 101 -3.10 9.76 6.03
N GLY A 102 -4.02 10.18 5.16
CA GLY A 102 -3.95 11.44 4.44
C GLY A 102 -3.42 11.27 3.01
N ASN A 103 -2.81 12.34 2.49
CA ASN A 103 -2.19 12.36 1.18
C ASN A 103 -0.84 11.67 1.23
N VAL A 104 -0.66 10.68 0.37
CA VAL A 104 0.51 9.80 0.29
C VAL A 104 1.10 9.87 -1.10
N ILE A 105 2.42 9.78 -1.18
CA ILE A 105 3.19 9.61 -2.40
C ILE A 105 3.97 8.30 -2.33
N TRP A 106 4.06 7.60 -3.44
CA TRP A 106 4.86 6.40 -3.54
C TRP A 106 5.46 6.30 -4.93
N GLY A 107 6.54 5.55 -5.05
CA GLY A 107 7.20 5.38 -6.33
C GLY A 107 8.26 4.31 -6.33
N ILE A 108 8.76 4.06 -7.54
CA ILE A 108 9.76 3.04 -7.84
C ILE A 108 10.69 3.54 -8.93
N LEU A 109 11.98 3.21 -8.80
CA LEU A 109 12.94 3.26 -9.90
C LEU A 109 13.25 1.82 -10.35
N ASN A 110 12.98 1.51 -11.61
CA ASN A 110 13.34 0.22 -12.19
C ASN A 110 14.79 0.27 -12.68
N THR A 111 15.72 -0.10 -11.80
CA THR A 111 17.15 -0.15 -12.08
C THR A 111 17.80 -1.32 -11.33
N GLU A 112 18.94 -1.79 -11.84
CA GLU A 112 19.82 -2.74 -11.15
C GLU A 112 20.67 -2.04 -10.07
N ASP A 113 20.89 -0.73 -10.18
CA ASP A 113 21.67 0.03 -9.21
C ASP A 113 20.91 0.23 -7.89
N GLN A 114 21.62 0.17 -6.76
CA GLN A 114 21.00 0.44 -5.46
C GLN A 114 20.69 1.93 -5.31
N VAL A 115 19.41 2.25 -5.15
CA VAL A 115 18.94 3.57 -4.73
C VAL A 115 19.06 3.66 -3.22
N GLU A 116 19.66 4.76 -2.74
CA GLU A 116 19.78 5.06 -1.31
C GLU A 116 18.56 5.85 -0.82
N LYS A 117 18.16 6.86 -1.59
CA LYS A 117 17.02 7.70 -1.24
C LYS A 117 16.38 8.34 -2.47
N PHE A 118 15.13 8.73 -2.27
CA PHE A 118 14.39 9.60 -3.16
C PHE A 118 14.36 11.02 -2.59
N ILE A 119 14.49 12.01 -3.47
CA ILE A 119 14.33 13.43 -3.16
C ILE A 119 13.12 13.92 -3.95
N ILE A 120 12.11 14.42 -3.25
CA ILE A 120 10.86 14.89 -3.84
C ILE A 120 10.78 16.39 -3.64
N GLU A 121 10.66 17.14 -4.72
CA GLU A 121 10.46 18.57 -4.71
C GLU A 121 9.01 18.87 -5.09
N TYR A 122 8.35 19.75 -4.35
CA TYR A 122 6.97 20.15 -4.57
C TYR A 122 6.86 21.59 -5.12
N LEU A 123 5.75 21.90 -5.80
CA LEU A 123 5.51 23.23 -6.40
C LEU A 123 5.44 24.36 -5.37
N ASN A 124 5.05 24.06 -4.13
CA ASN A 124 4.98 25.03 -3.05
C ASN A 124 6.36 25.34 -2.42
N GLY A 125 7.43 24.66 -2.87
CA GLY A 125 8.79 24.81 -2.39
C GLY A 125 9.21 23.81 -1.32
N ASP A 126 8.30 22.95 -0.83
CA ASP A 126 8.67 21.90 0.10
C ASP A 126 9.56 20.85 -0.57
N THR A 127 10.40 20.20 0.24
CA THR A 127 11.27 19.11 -0.19
C THR A 127 11.26 18.01 0.84
N GLU A 128 11.13 16.77 0.39
CA GLU A 128 11.19 15.57 1.21
C GLU A 128 12.34 14.66 0.76
N GLN A 129 13.01 14.02 1.71
CA GLN A 129 13.95 12.94 1.44
C GLN A 129 13.46 11.66 2.09
N VAL A 130 13.31 10.60 1.29
CA VAL A 130 12.78 9.32 1.73
C VAL A 130 13.80 8.23 1.45
N THR A 131 14.24 7.51 2.47
CA THR A 131 15.13 6.36 2.30
C THR A 131 14.45 5.31 1.43
N ALA A 132 15.19 4.79 0.45
CA ALA A 132 14.67 3.79 -0.46
C ALA A 132 14.68 2.40 0.19
N ILE A 133 13.66 1.60 -0.13
CA ILE A 133 13.61 0.17 0.20
C ILE A 133 13.35 -0.57 -1.10
N ASN A 134 14.29 -1.43 -1.51
CA ASN A 134 14.23 -2.18 -2.79
C ASN A 134 13.95 -1.26 -3.99
N ASN A 135 14.66 -0.13 -4.09
CA ASN A 135 14.48 0.89 -5.12
C ASN A 135 13.05 1.48 -5.21
N THR A 136 12.31 1.43 -4.09
CA THR A 136 10.99 2.04 -3.95
C THR A 136 10.91 2.97 -2.75
N PHE A 137 9.84 3.75 -2.67
CA PHE A 137 9.49 4.52 -1.47
C PHE A 137 7.96 4.60 -1.29
N ILE A 138 7.54 4.82 -0.04
CA ILE A 138 6.18 5.19 0.35
C ILE A 138 6.32 6.25 1.43
N SER A 139 5.68 7.41 1.25
CA SER A 139 5.70 8.47 2.26
C SER A 139 4.40 9.27 2.32
N SER A 140 4.10 9.82 3.50
CA SER A 140 3.08 10.85 3.64
C SER A 140 3.59 12.14 3.01
N MET A 141 2.75 12.82 2.21
CA MET A 141 3.10 14.13 1.69
C MET A 141 3.28 15.15 2.83
N PRO A 142 4.02 16.26 2.61
CA PRO A 142 4.17 17.31 3.61
C PRO A 142 2.85 17.83 4.18
N ASP A 143 2.85 18.28 5.44
CA ASP A 143 1.66 18.81 6.14
C ASP A 143 0.93 19.91 5.35
N SER A 144 1.71 20.78 4.67
CA SER A 144 1.21 21.86 3.81
C SER A 144 0.37 21.37 2.63
N LEU A 145 0.49 20.10 2.26
CA LEU A 145 -0.20 19.47 1.14
C LEU A 145 -1.30 18.50 1.60
N GLN A 146 -1.50 18.29 2.91
CA GLN A 146 -2.51 17.35 3.41
C GLN A 146 -3.96 17.79 3.12
N ASP A 147 -4.20 19.10 2.97
CA ASP A 147 -5.51 19.64 2.58
C ASP A 147 -5.69 19.76 1.05
N THR A 148 -4.72 19.31 0.26
CA THR A 148 -4.82 19.36 -1.20
C THR A 148 -5.90 18.40 -1.70
N ASP A 149 -6.69 18.87 -2.68
CA ASP A 149 -7.65 18.05 -3.41
C ASP A 149 -6.97 16.77 -3.95
N PRO A 150 -7.47 15.56 -3.62
CA PRO A 150 -6.91 14.30 -4.10
C PRO A 150 -6.67 14.24 -5.61
N ASN A 151 -7.51 14.91 -6.41
CA ASN A 151 -7.38 14.95 -7.87
C ASN A 151 -6.24 15.84 -8.38
N LYS A 152 -5.60 16.60 -7.48
CA LYS A 152 -4.52 17.56 -7.78
C LYS A 152 -3.20 17.21 -7.09
N LEU A 153 -3.12 16.09 -6.36
CA LEU A 153 -1.91 15.71 -5.63
C LEU A 153 -0.72 15.54 -6.56
N ARG A 154 -0.91 14.79 -7.65
CA ARG A 154 0.15 14.55 -8.63
C ARG A 154 0.67 15.83 -9.26
N THR A 155 -0.19 16.84 -9.44
CA THR A 155 0.21 18.14 -9.99
C THR A 155 1.01 18.99 -8.99
N GLN A 156 1.05 18.64 -7.70
CA GLN A 156 1.88 19.34 -6.71
C GLN A 156 3.34 18.90 -6.75
N ILE A 157 3.64 17.76 -7.36
CA ILE A 157 5.02 17.29 -7.53
C ILE A 157 5.68 18.16 -8.60
N LEU A 158 6.89 18.64 -8.32
CA LEU A 158 7.73 19.38 -9.27
C LEU A 158 8.84 18.50 -9.86
N ASN A 159 9.58 17.80 -9.02
CA ASN A 159 10.58 16.82 -9.44
C ASN A 159 10.66 15.66 -8.45
N VAL A 160 11.08 14.50 -8.93
CA VAL A 160 11.55 13.39 -8.10
C VAL A 160 12.90 12.92 -8.61
N TYR A 161 13.86 12.75 -7.70
CA TYR A 161 15.19 12.23 -7.99
C TYR A 161 15.40 10.95 -7.20
N ALA A 162 15.94 9.93 -7.84
CA ALA A 162 16.50 8.77 -7.15
C ALA A 162 18.02 8.92 -7.14
N VAL A 163 18.64 8.80 -5.97
CA VAL A 163 20.09 8.94 -5.82
C VAL A 163 20.68 7.73 -5.09
N ASN A 164 21.92 7.38 -5.42
CA ASN A 164 22.67 6.35 -4.71
C ASN A 164 23.45 6.93 -3.51
N GLU A 165 24.20 6.08 -2.79
CA GLU A 165 25.01 6.48 -1.62
C GLU A 165 26.05 7.56 -1.93
N SER A 166 26.54 7.62 -3.17
CA SER A 166 27.48 8.64 -3.64
C SER A 166 26.80 9.96 -4.04
N ASN A 167 25.49 10.09 -3.85
CA ASN A 167 24.64 11.20 -4.32
C ASN A 167 24.62 11.38 -5.85
N ASN A 168 24.95 10.33 -6.61
CA ASN A 168 24.74 10.35 -8.06
C ASN A 168 23.26 10.14 -8.35
N ILE A 169 22.71 10.91 -9.29
CA ILE A 169 21.33 10.75 -9.76
C ILE A 169 21.26 9.53 -10.66
N LEU A 170 20.47 8.54 -10.25
CA LEU A 170 20.20 7.31 -11.01
C LEU A 170 18.95 7.44 -11.89
N GLY A 171 18.02 8.33 -11.53
CA GLY A 171 16.86 8.62 -12.33
C GLY A 171 16.13 9.87 -11.88
N LYS A 172 15.38 10.46 -12.81
CA LYS A 172 14.67 11.71 -12.59
C LYS A 172 13.30 11.70 -13.23
N LEU A 173 12.28 12.02 -12.44
CA LEU A 173 10.97 12.41 -12.94
C LEU A 173 10.87 13.93 -12.88
N LYS A 174 10.59 14.56 -14.01
CA LYS A 174 10.16 15.96 -14.05
C LYS A 174 8.70 15.98 -14.46
N THR A 175 7.84 16.37 -13.53
CA THR A 175 6.40 16.52 -13.78
C THR A 175 6.20 17.86 -14.46
N TYR A 176 5.93 17.83 -15.76
CA TYR A 176 5.48 19.03 -16.46
C TYR A 176 4.06 19.33 -16.01
N ASN A 177 3.82 20.58 -15.62
CA ASN A 177 2.51 21.09 -15.23
C ASN A 177 1.62 21.18 -16.48
N ILE A 178 1.21 20.04 -17.02
CA ILE A 178 0.34 19.93 -18.19
C ILE A 178 -0.52 18.68 -17.97
N ALA A 179 -1.80 18.82 -18.29
CA ALA A 179 -2.88 17.89 -17.98
C ALA A 179 -2.81 16.49 -18.65
N ASP A 180 -1.63 16.00 -19.05
CA ASP A 180 -1.44 14.67 -19.66
C ASP A 180 -0.04 14.09 -19.32
N PRO A 181 0.08 12.75 -19.14
CA PRO A 181 1.35 12.11 -18.86
C PRO A 181 2.27 12.14 -20.10
N ILE A 182 3.35 12.91 -20.03
CA ILE A 182 4.45 12.80 -20.99
C ILE A 182 5.41 11.74 -20.47
N ILE A 183 5.42 10.59 -21.15
CA ILE A 183 6.51 9.61 -21.08
C ILE A 183 7.76 10.29 -21.63
N VAL A 184 8.70 10.65 -20.76
CA VAL A 184 10.03 11.08 -21.20
C VAL A 184 10.89 9.84 -21.31
N MET A 185 11.10 9.35 -22.53
CA MET A 185 12.22 8.47 -22.83
C MET A 185 13.47 9.35 -23.00
N VAL A 186 14.47 9.15 -22.15
CA VAL A 186 15.81 9.72 -22.36
C VAL A 186 16.61 8.64 -23.09
N ASN A 187 17.25 9.03 -24.20
CA ASN A 187 18.11 8.18 -25.03
C ASN A 187 19.42 7.81 -24.33
#